data_AF-A0A1I4PCW9-F1
#
_entry.id   AF-A0A1I4PCW9-F1
#
_cell.length_a   1.000
_cell.length_b   1.000
_cell.length_c   1.000
_cell.angle_alpha   90.00
_cell.angle_beta   90.00
_cell.angle_gamma   90.00
#
_symmetry.space_group_name_H-M   'P 1'
#
loop_
_entity.id
_entity.type
_entity.pdbx_description
1 polymer ?
#
loop_
_entity_poly.entity_id
_entity_poly.type
_entity_poly.pdbx_seq_one_letter_code
_entity_poly.pdbx_strand_id
1 'polypeptide(L)'
;MHFSSEMAGNDMSTFLRNDRGVTVVFGTLLLILITIIAATSVAYMISTTQKQAMDLESHKASVENEDLKIVSIDPVGDGSNWESIDLKVLNLNTADSYISAINVNGGYFLHYKAYESEGVFDVYRDYPAVYSANHKVVVPATRSKTIHLNFSDMVLEGSETIDTSSWTNNSLDHSYTLDKHPWYAFGEVAYDYHVNYSSNGTECLKTGNFSIDDENREITLFGSGSGGNLTNNTDYDIFYKVYLTSYAGSSPSESDPIKVEIITSYINVFKELFTPPMPVAEVQFKVEYLQNANGTQTPNSYLILDASDSQDVDGFITSYKWAVWKDSGNGTVTLYDYDLSGMVVRPIGIDPYNDKNVTIDLEITDDDGMTSRLGQVSGNLTIL
;
A
#
# COMPACT_ATOMS: atom_id res chain seq x y z
N MET A 1 12.35 36.35 -95.91
CA MET A 1 11.04 36.83 -96.37
C MET A 1 10.08 36.70 -95.20
N HIS A 2 9.36 37.79 -94.92
CA HIS A 2 8.24 37.93 -93.99
C HIS A 2 7.37 36.67 -93.79
N PHE A 3 6.88 36.43 -92.58
CA PHE A 3 5.47 36.69 -92.26
C PHE A 3 5.28 36.96 -90.76
N SER A 4 4.51 38.02 -90.51
CA SER A 4 4.19 38.65 -89.23
C SER A 4 3.15 37.84 -88.45
N SER A 5 3.29 37.87 -87.13
CA SER A 5 2.29 37.46 -86.15
C SER A 5 1.04 38.35 -86.22
N GLU A 6 -0.15 37.75 -86.19
CA GLU A 6 -1.36 38.39 -85.67
C GLU A 6 -2.41 37.32 -85.33
N MET A 7 -3.24 37.62 -84.33
CA MET A 7 -4.43 36.89 -83.85
C MET A 7 -4.26 35.76 -82.81
N ALA A 8 -3.97 36.15 -81.56
CA ALA A 8 -4.44 35.41 -80.37
C ALA A 8 -4.58 36.33 -79.12
N GLY A 9 -4.85 37.63 -79.32
CA GLY A 9 -4.79 38.63 -78.24
C GLY A 9 -6.07 39.41 -78.00
N ASN A 10 -7.18 39.10 -78.69
CA ASN A 10 -8.38 39.94 -78.66
C ASN A 10 -9.62 39.29 -78.01
N ASP A 11 -9.47 38.12 -77.37
CA ASP A 11 -10.57 37.46 -76.66
C ASP A 11 -10.43 37.53 -75.13
N MET A 12 -9.21 37.80 -74.63
CA MET A 12 -8.94 37.95 -73.18
C MET A 12 -9.31 39.35 -72.66
N SER A 13 -9.21 40.38 -73.52
CA SER A 13 -9.54 41.77 -73.16
C SER A 13 -11.05 42.02 -73.10
N THR A 14 -11.85 41.26 -73.85
CA THR A 14 -13.32 41.29 -73.80
C THR A 14 -13.87 40.60 -72.55
N PHE A 15 -13.18 39.58 -72.03
CA PHE A 15 -13.53 38.93 -70.76
C PHE A 15 -13.24 39.83 -69.55
N LEU A 16 -12.14 40.61 -69.60
CA LEU A 16 -11.73 41.51 -68.51
C LEU A 16 -12.50 42.83 -68.46
N ARG A 17 -13.26 43.20 -69.50
CA ARG A 17 -14.02 44.47 -69.57
C ARG A 17 -15.51 44.32 -69.27
N ASN A 18 -15.96 43.10 -68.96
CA ASN A 18 -17.31 42.82 -68.51
C ASN A 18 -17.31 42.67 -66.98
N ASP A 19 -17.29 43.80 -66.26
CA ASP A 19 -17.27 43.87 -64.79
C ASP A 19 -18.37 43.02 -64.12
N ARG A 20 -19.47 42.77 -64.84
CA ARG A 20 -20.55 41.88 -64.38
C ARG A 20 -20.15 40.40 -64.37
N GLY A 21 -19.38 39.92 -65.34
CA GLY A 21 -18.92 38.53 -65.41
C GLY A 21 -17.87 38.21 -64.34
N VAL A 22 -16.91 39.12 -64.15
CA VAL A 22 -15.85 38.98 -63.13
C VAL A 22 -16.45 39.04 -61.72
N THR A 23 -17.40 39.93 -61.46
CA THR A 23 -18.07 40.02 -60.14
C THR A 23 -18.87 38.75 -59.82
N VAL A 24 -19.52 38.13 -60.80
CA VAL A 24 -20.25 36.86 -60.60
C VAL A 24 -19.28 35.73 -60.25
N VAL A 25 -18.14 35.62 -60.94
CA VAL A 25 -17.13 34.58 -60.67
C VAL A 25 -16.48 34.78 -59.28
N PHE A 26 -16.16 36.01 -58.89
CA PHE A 26 -15.64 36.28 -57.54
C PHE A 26 -16.70 36.02 -56.46
N GLY A 27 -17.96 36.39 -56.70
CA GLY A 27 -19.07 36.12 -55.79
C GLY A 27 -19.32 34.63 -55.58
N THR A 28 -19.27 33.83 -56.65
CA THR A 28 -19.43 32.37 -56.55
C THR A 28 -18.23 31.71 -55.86
N LEU A 29 -17.00 32.13 -56.15
CA LEU A 29 -15.80 31.61 -55.47
C LEU A 29 -15.80 31.94 -53.98
N LEU A 30 -16.18 33.15 -53.58
CA LEU A 30 -16.28 33.55 -52.18
C LEU A 30 -17.38 32.76 -51.45
N LEU A 31 -18.54 32.54 -52.09
CA LEU A 31 -19.61 31.71 -51.55
C LEU A 31 -19.13 30.28 -51.32
N ILE A 32 -18.46 29.67 -52.32
CA ILE A 32 -17.90 28.32 -52.21
C ILE A 32 -16.92 28.25 -51.04
N LEU A 33 -16.00 29.21 -50.92
CA LEU A 33 -15.04 29.24 -49.82
C LEU A 33 -15.72 29.31 -48.45
N ILE A 34 -16.70 30.21 -48.29
CA ILE A 34 -17.46 30.34 -47.03
C ILE A 34 -18.20 29.03 -46.71
N THR A 35 -18.82 28.40 -47.70
CA THR A 35 -19.52 27.12 -47.50
C THR A 35 -18.57 25.99 -47.10
N ILE A 36 -17.36 25.93 -47.68
CA ILE A 36 -16.34 24.94 -47.31
C ILE A 36 -15.89 25.17 -45.87
N ILE A 37 -15.61 26.42 -45.47
CA ILE A 37 -15.18 26.75 -44.10
C ILE A 37 -16.28 26.43 -43.08
N ALA A 38 -17.54 26.75 -43.39
CA ALA A 38 -18.67 26.43 -42.54
C ALA A 38 -18.86 24.91 -42.41
N ALA A 39 -18.78 24.16 -43.51
CA ALA A 39 -18.92 22.71 -43.52
C ALA A 39 -17.79 22.02 -42.73
N THR A 40 -16.53 22.46 -42.87
CA THR A 40 -15.40 21.88 -42.12
C THR A 40 -15.50 22.16 -40.63
N SER A 41 -15.96 23.36 -40.24
CA SER A 41 -16.16 23.72 -38.84
C SER A 41 -17.26 22.89 -38.17
N VAL A 42 -18.38 22.64 -38.88
CA VAL A 42 -19.46 21.77 -38.39
C VAL A 42 -18.98 20.31 -38.32
N ALA A 43 -18.26 19.82 -39.32
CA ALA A 43 -17.71 18.46 -39.29
C ALA A 43 -16.73 18.24 -38.12
N TYR A 44 -15.87 19.23 -37.85
CA TYR A 44 -14.98 19.21 -36.69
C TYR A 44 -15.76 19.21 -35.36
N MET A 45 -16.81 20.03 -35.26
CA MET A 45 -17.69 20.05 -34.08
C MET A 45 -18.41 18.70 -33.87
N ILE A 46 -18.90 18.07 -34.94
CA ILE A 46 -19.53 16.74 -34.84
C ILE A 46 -18.50 15.69 -34.42
N SER A 47 -17.31 15.71 -35.00
CA SER A 47 -16.23 14.77 -34.66
C SER A 47 -15.81 14.88 -33.19
N THR A 48 -15.63 16.11 -32.69
CA THR A 48 -15.30 16.36 -31.28
C THR A 48 -16.43 15.94 -30.34
N THR A 49 -17.69 16.20 -30.71
CA THR A 49 -18.86 15.80 -29.93
C THR A 49 -19.03 14.27 -29.90
N GLN A 50 -18.84 13.59 -31.03
CA GLN A 50 -18.87 12.13 -31.11
C GLN A 50 -17.77 11.49 -30.27
N LYS A 51 -16.55 12.04 -30.32
CA LYS A 51 -15.46 11.60 -29.48
C LYS A 51 -15.79 11.75 -28.00
N GLN A 52 -16.30 12.90 -27.57
CA GLN A 52 -16.72 13.11 -26.18
C GLN A 52 -17.85 12.18 -25.74
N ALA A 53 -18.83 11.92 -26.61
CA ALA A 53 -19.92 10.99 -26.32
C ALA A 53 -19.40 9.54 -26.17
N MET A 54 -18.49 9.12 -27.05
CA MET A 54 -17.85 7.81 -26.98
C MET A 54 -16.97 7.68 -25.73
N ASP A 55 -16.19 8.70 -25.39
CA ASP A 55 -15.35 8.74 -24.20
C ASP A 55 -16.23 8.65 -22.92
N LEU A 56 -17.38 9.35 -22.91
CA LEU A 56 -18.34 9.28 -21.81
C LEU A 56 -19.00 7.90 -21.68
N GLU A 57 -19.42 7.30 -22.80
CA GLU A 57 -20.03 5.97 -22.81
C GLU A 57 -19.03 4.91 -22.37
N SER A 58 -17.78 4.98 -22.85
CA SER A 58 -16.69 4.12 -22.40
C SER A 58 -16.42 4.31 -20.90
N HIS A 59 -16.40 5.54 -20.39
CA HIS A 59 -16.19 5.78 -18.97
C HIS A 59 -17.34 5.23 -18.13
N LYS A 60 -18.60 5.43 -18.55
CA LYS A 60 -19.76 4.86 -17.86
C LYS A 60 -19.70 3.33 -17.83
N ALA A 61 -19.38 2.71 -18.97
CA ALA A 61 -19.22 1.27 -19.03
C ALA A 61 -18.07 0.78 -18.12
N SER A 62 -16.94 1.48 -18.04
CA SER A 62 -15.86 1.11 -17.11
C SER A 62 -16.26 1.26 -15.64
N VAL A 63 -17.03 2.30 -15.30
CA VAL A 63 -17.55 2.51 -13.94
C VAL A 63 -18.54 1.41 -13.57
N GLU A 64 -19.50 1.11 -14.45
CA GLU A 64 -20.55 0.12 -14.22
C GLU A 64 -20.03 -1.32 -14.16
N ASN A 65 -18.95 -1.61 -14.88
CA ASN A 65 -18.36 -2.95 -14.92
C ASN A 65 -17.17 -3.10 -13.96
N GLU A 66 -16.90 -2.16 -13.07
CA GLU A 66 -15.85 -2.34 -12.07
C GLU A 66 -16.41 -3.03 -10.82
N ASP A 67 -15.95 -4.25 -10.59
CA ASP A 67 -16.29 -5.12 -9.48
C ASP A 67 -15.01 -5.56 -8.76
N LEU A 68 -14.68 -4.84 -7.68
CA LEU A 68 -13.63 -5.22 -6.75
C LEU A 68 -14.27 -5.78 -5.49
N LYS A 69 -13.67 -6.84 -4.95
CA LYS A 69 -14.07 -7.41 -3.67
C LYS A 69 -12.89 -7.42 -2.71
N ILE A 70 -13.10 -6.89 -1.51
CA ILE A 70 -12.20 -7.13 -0.39
C ILE A 70 -12.53 -8.52 0.12
N VAL A 71 -11.57 -9.45 0.06
CA VAL A 71 -11.85 -10.87 0.32
C VAL A 71 -11.40 -11.35 1.68
N SER A 72 -10.39 -10.72 2.26
CA SER A 72 -9.89 -11.02 3.59
C SER A 72 -8.98 -9.89 4.08
N ILE A 73 -8.78 -9.86 5.39
CA ILE A 73 -7.71 -9.10 6.03
C ILE A 73 -6.76 -10.08 6.75
N ASP A 74 -5.58 -9.61 7.09
CA ASP A 74 -4.65 -10.26 8.01
C ASP A 74 -4.01 -9.17 8.87
N PRO A 75 -4.65 -8.82 10.00
CA PRO A 75 -4.23 -7.73 10.86
C PRO A 75 -3.13 -8.17 11.83
N VAL A 76 -2.14 -7.31 12.04
CA VAL A 76 -1.04 -7.53 13.00
C VAL A 76 -1.05 -6.40 14.02
N GLY A 77 -1.11 -6.73 15.31
CA GLY A 77 -1.23 -5.77 16.41
C GLY A 77 -0.31 -6.05 17.60
N ASP A 78 -0.28 -5.10 18.53
CA ASP A 78 0.57 -5.11 19.73
C ASP A 78 -0.15 -5.60 21.02
N GLY A 79 -1.39 -6.06 20.88
CA GLY A 79 -2.29 -6.43 21.99
C GLY A 79 -3.18 -5.28 22.48
N SER A 80 -3.04 -4.07 21.94
CA SER A 80 -3.90 -2.92 22.22
C SER A 80 -4.48 -2.32 20.94
N ASN A 81 -3.62 -2.08 19.94
CA ASN A 81 -3.99 -1.49 18.66
C ASN A 81 -3.36 -2.27 17.50
N TRP A 82 -3.96 -2.15 16.33
CA TRP A 82 -3.41 -2.71 15.10
C TRP A 82 -2.18 -1.92 14.63
N GLU A 83 -1.07 -2.60 14.37
CA GLU A 83 0.14 -1.97 13.82
C GLU A 83 0.10 -1.92 12.29
N SER A 84 -0.40 -3.00 11.66
CA SER A 84 -0.53 -3.12 10.22
C SER A 84 -1.66 -4.06 9.82
N ILE A 85 -2.11 -3.97 8.56
CA ILE A 85 -3.11 -4.87 7.97
C ILE A 85 -2.67 -5.25 6.58
N ASP A 86 -2.69 -6.55 6.28
CA ASP A 86 -2.61 -7.05 4.91
C ASP A 86 -4.02 -7.26 4.35
N LEU A 87 -4.38 -6.42 3.39
CA LEU A 87 -5.69 -6.40 2.76
C LEU A 87 -5.65 -7.13 1.41
N LYS A 88 -6.38 -8.23 1.28
CA LYS A 88 -6.47 -8.94 0.01
C LYS A 88 -7.66 -8.45 -0.81
N VAL A 89 -7.37 -7.92 -2.00
CA VAL A 89 -8.38 -7.36 -2.91
C VAL A 89 -8.43 -8.21 -4.17
N LEU A 90 -9.60 -8.73 -4.49
CA LEU A 90 -9.88 -9.50 -5.70
C LEU A 90 -10.53 -8.62 -6.75
N ASN A 91 -9.97 -8.61 -7.96
CA ASN A 91 -10.60 -7.98 -9.11
C ASN A 91 -11.40 -9.02 -9.91
N LEU A 92 -12.72 -8.87 -9.95
CA LEU A 92 -13.63 -9.76 -10.68
C LEU A 92 -13.83 -9.32 -12.14
N ASN A 93 -13.20 -8.23 -12.55
CA ASN A 93 -13.32 -7.66 -13.89
C ASN A 93 -12.39 -8.36 -14.89
N THR A 94 -12.70 -8.16 -16.17
CA THR A 94 -11.84 -8.57 -17.28
C THR A 94 -10.71 -7.57 -17.57
N ALA A 95 -10.69 -6.43 -16.88
CA ALA A 95 -9.69 -5.37 -17.03
C ALA A 95 -9.06 -5.01 -15.67
N ASP A 96 -7.86 -4.44 -15.73
CA ASP A 96 -7.13 -4.00 -14.54
C ASP A 96 -7.85 -2.83 -13.86
N SER A 97 -7.79 -2.80 -12.54
CA SER A 97 -8.39 -1.75 -11.72
C SER A 97 -7.30 -1.00 -10.96
N TYR A 98 -7.50 0.30 -10.75
CA TYR A 98 -6.50 1.17 -10.14
C TYR A 98 -7.07 1.79 -8.87
N ILE A 99 -6.49 1.48 -7.72
CA ILE A 99 -6.93 2.03 -6.44
C ILE A 99 -6.34 3.43 -6.27
N SER A 100 -7.21 4.39 -5.96
CA SER A 100 -6.85 5.80 -5.78
C SER A 100 -6.72 6.18 -4.31
N ALA A 101 -7.53 5.58 -3.44
CA ALA A 101 -7.47 5.82 -2.01
C ALA A 101 -7.96 4.60 -1.22
N ILE A 102 -7.44 4.45 -0.01
CA ILE A 102 -7.88 3.44 0.95
C ILE A 102 -8.16 4.17 2.26
N ASN A 103 -9.37 3.98 2.79
CA ASN A 103 -9.78 4.49 4.08
C ASN A 103 -9.99 3.32 5.05
N VAL A 104 -9.49 3.45 6.26
CA VAL A 104 -9.78 2.51 7.35
C VAL A 104 -10.29 3.31 8.53
N ASN A 105 -11.44 2.94 9.09
CA ASN A 105 -12.03 3.57 10.27
C ASN A 105 -12.05 5.11 10.26
N GLY A 106 -12.19 5.72 9.07
CA GLY A 106 -12.27 7.16 8.88
C GLY A 106 -10.95 7.85 8.53
N GLY A 107 -9.79 7.20 8.71
CA GLY A 107 -8.49 7.71 8.30
C GLY A 107 -8.09 7.24 6.89
N TYR A 108 -7.33 8.05 6.17
CA TYR A 108 -6.84 7.69 4.83
C TYR A 108 -5.37 7.29 4.86
N PHE A 109 -5.04 6.26 4.09
CA PHE A 109 -3.65 5.91 3.79
C PHE A 109 -3.11 6.82 2.69
N LEU A 110 -2.03 7.53 3.00
CA LEU A 110 -1.29 8.38 2.07
C LEU A 110 -0.25 7.58 1.30
N HIS A 111 0.42 6.66 1.98
CA HIS A 111 1.45 5.79 1.42
C HIS A 111 1.25 4.36 1.92
N TYR A 112 1.41 3.37 1.04
CA TYR A 112 1.30 1.95 1.39
C TYR A 112 2.07 1.08 0.40
N LYS A 113 2.22 -0.21 0.72
CA LYS A 113 2.92 -1.18 -0.14
C LYS A 113 1.94 -2.23 -0.68
N ALA A 114 2.36 -2.96 -1.70
CA ALA A 114 1.56 -4.07 -2.22
C ALA A 114 2.46 -5.22 -2.69
N TYR A 115 1.88 -6.41 -2.80
CA TYR A 115 2.54 -7.62 -3.27
C TYR A 115 1.54 -8.61 -3.87
N GLU A 116 2.02 -9.52 -4.73
CA GLU A 116 1.20 -10.64 -5.27
C GLU A 116 1.39 -11.93 -4.48
N SER A 117 2.62 -12.17 -4.01
CA SER A 117 3.00 -13.33 -3.21
C SER A 117 3.49 -12.89 -1.85
N GLU A 118 3.05 -13.58 -0.80
CA GLU A 118 3.40 -13.28 0.59
C GLU A 118 4.90 -13.01 0.77
N GLY A 119 5.20 -11.90 1.43
CA GLY A 119 6.56 -11.51 1.82
C GLY A 119 7.42 -10.90 0.70
N VAL A 120 6.94 -10.77 -0.53
CA VAL A 120 7.70 -10.17 -1.64
C VAL A 120 7.01 -8.91 -2.15
N PHE A 121 7.36 -7.77 -1.56
CA PHE A 121 6.87 -6.45 -2.00
C PHE A 121 7.20 -6.17 -3.45
N ASP A 122 6.28 -5.48 -4.13
CA ASP A 122 6.53 -4.93 -5.44
C ASP A 122 7.78 -4.03 -5.40
N VAL A 123 8.57 -4.06 -6.48
CA VAL A 123 9.79 -3.26 -6.60
C VAL A 123 9.61 -2.26 -7.74
N TYR A 124 9.92 -1.00 -7.46
CA TYR A 124 9.97 0.07 -8.44
C TYR A 124 11.37 0.66 -8.44
N ARG A 125 12.11 0.49 -9.55
CA ARG A 125 13.45 1.06 -9.74
C ARG A 125 14.42 0.68 -8.59
N ASP A 126 14.45 -0.62 -8.25
CA ASP A 126 15.26 -1.20 -7.16
C ASP A 126 14.91 -0.75 -5.73
N TYR A 127 13.85 0.05 -5.56
CA TYR A 127 13.24 0.38 -4.28
C TYR A 127 11.96 -0.43 -4.06
N PRO A 128 11.57 -0.70 -2.80
CA PRO A 128 10.21 -1.13 -2.49
C PRO A 128 9.22 -0.13 -3.10
N ALA A 129 8.32 -0.62 -3.95
CA ALA A 129 7.30 0.20 -4.56
C ALA A 129 6.37 0.72 -3.46
N VAL A 130 6.20 2.04 -3.42
CA VAL A 130 5.25 2.69 -2.53
C VAL A 130 4.18 3.36 -3.35
N TYR A 131 2.94 3.04 -3.00
CA TYR A 131 1.74 3.51 -3.67
C TYR A 131 1.14 4.67 -2.91
N SER A 132 0.49 5.57 -3.64
CA SER A 132 -0.19 6.77 -3.15
C SER A 132 -1.29 7.18 -4.13
N ALA A 133 -2.00 8.26 -3.84
CA ALA A 133 -2.99 8.81 -4.77
C ALA A 133 -2.40 9.14 -6.16
N ASN A 134 -1.12 9.51 -6.21
CA ASN A 134 -0.41 9.84 -7.45
C ASN A 134 0.27 8.62 -8.09
N HIS A 135 0.64 7.61 -7.29
CA HIS A 135 1.21 6.35 -7.76
C HIS A 135 0.30 5.19 -7.39
N LYS A 136 -0.71 4.92 -8.22
CA LYS A 136 -1.81 4.01 -7.90
C LYS A 136 -1.40 2.55 -7.99
N VAL A 137 -1.85 1.75 -7.03
CA VAL A 137 -1.69 0.29 -7.11
C VAL A 137 -2.64 -0.28 -8.15
N VAL A 138 -2.15 -1.25 -8.92
CA VAL A 138 -2.92 -1.98 -9.92
C VAL A 138 -3.37 -3.31 -9.31
N VAL A 139 -4.67 -3.59 -9.36
CA VAL A 139 -5.23 -4.91 -9.09
C VAL A 139 -5.50 -5.58 -10.43
N PRO A 140 -4.71 -6.59 -10.84
CA PRO A 140 -4.82 -7.15 -12.18
C PRO A 140 -6.16 -7.84 -12.42
N ALA A 141 -6.66 -7.80 -13.66
CA ALA A 141 -7.90 -8.46 -14.06
C ALA A 141 -7.96 -9.93 -13.60
N THR A 142 -9.09 -10.37 -13.06
CA THR A 142 -9.34 -11.76 -12.61
C THR A 142 -8.36 -12.29 -11.55
N ARG A 143 -7.58 -11.42 -10.90
CA ARG A 143 -6.57 -11.78 -9.91
C ARG A 143 -6.75 -10.96 -8.64
N SER A 144 -6.11 -11.45 -7.58
CA SER A 144 -6.01 -10.71 -6.32
C SER A 144 -4.67 -9.99 -6.21
N LYS A 145 -4.67 -8.90 -5.45
CA LYS A 145 -3.48 -8.19 -4.98
C LYS A 145 -3.59 -8.02 -3.47
N THR A 146 -2.49 -8.23 -2.75
CA THR A 146 -2.43 -7.92 -1.32
C THR A 146 -1.83 -6.53 -1.13
N ILE A 147 -2.46 -5.73 -0.29
CA ILE A 147 -2.09 -4.36 0.01
C ILE A 147 -1.71 -4.30 1.47
N HIS A 148 -0.47 -3.94 1.74
CA HIS A 148 0.09 -3.84 3.07
C HIS A 148 -0.04 -2.42 3.59
N LEU A 149 -0.85 -2.26 4.64
CA LEU A 149 -1.24 -0.99 5.24
C LEU A 149 -0.56 -0.85 6.61
N ASN A 150 0.33 0.12 6.77
CA ASN A 150 0.97 0.41 8.07
C ASN A 150 0.31 1.59 8.75
N PHE A 151 -0.15 1.45 10.00
CA PHE A 151 -0.71 2.58 10.74
C PHE A 151 0.37 3.53 11.28
N SER A 152 1.62 3.08 11.32
CA SER A 152 2.80 3.88 11.64
C SER A 152 3.49 4.42 10.37
N ASP A 153 4.27 5.49 10.54
CA ASP A 153 5.07 6.05 9.45
C ASP A 153 6.07 5.04 8.90
N MET A 154 6.21 5.03 7.58
CA MET A 154 7.13 4.13 6.89
C MET A 154 8.51 4.77 6.75
N VAL A 155 9.54 3.99 7.04
CA VAL A 155 10.93 4.33 6.74
C VAL A 155 11.40 3.44 5.61
N LEU A 156 11.84 4.04 4.50
CA LEU A 156 12.47 3.34 3.40
C LEU A 156 13.97 3.59 3.46
N GLU A 157 14.73 2.52 3.38
CA GLU A 157 16.19 2.58 3.37
C GLU A 157 16.72 2.14 2.01
N GLY A 158 17.76 2.82 1.54
CA GLY A 158 18.47 2.47 0.31
C GLY A 158 19.94 2.78 0.45
N SER A 159 20.77 2.11 -0.35
CA SER A 159 22.21 2.37 -0.36
C SER A 159 22.82 2.13 -1.73
N GLU A 160 23.92 2.84 -1.99
CA GLU A 160 24.68 2.76 -3.23
C GLU A 160 26.17 2.98 -2.96
N THR A 161 27.02 2.29 -3.71
CA THR A 161 28.47 2.44 -3.64
C THR A 161 28.94 3.35 -4.77
N ILE A 162 29.62 4.43 -4.40
CA ILE A 162 30.22 5.43 -5.27
C ILE A 162 31.62 4.94 -5.65
N ASP A 163 31.74 4.48 -6.90
CA ASP A 163 33.01 4.02 -7.46
C ASP A 163 33.94 5.22 -7.74
N THR A 164 35.12 5.18 -7.14
CA THR A 164 36.15 6.21 -7.28
C THR A 164 37.33 5.80 -8.14
N SER A 165 37.28 4.63 -8.79
CA SER A 165 38.34 4.12 -9.65
C SER A 165 38.69 5.06 -10.83
N SER A 166 37.72 5.86 -11.28
CA SER A 166 37.90 6.86 -12.34
C SER A 166 38.48 8.20 -11.83
N TRP A 167 38.52 8.42 -10.51
CA TRP A 167 39.05 9.64 -9.91
C TRP A 167 40.58 9.59 -9.85
N THR A 168 41.26 10.03 -10.91
CA THR A 168 42.72 9.91 -11.00
C THR A 168 43.52 11.03 -10.30
N ASN A 169 42.86 12.12 -9.92
CA ASN A 169 43.50 13.29 -9.34
C ASN A 169 42.73 13.85 -8.13
N ASN A 170 43.20 13.52 -6.93
CA ASN A 170 42.65 13.93 -5.63
C ASN A 170 42.69 15.45 -5.35
N SER A 171 43.25 16.25 -6.26
CA SER A 171 43.16 17.72 -6.20
C SER A 171 41.93 18.29 -6.90
N LEU A 172 41.29 17.53 -7.79
CA LEU A 172 40.07 17.92 -8.48
C LEU A 172 38.86 17.25 -7.85
N ASP A 173 37.69 17.85 -8.01
CA ASP A 173 36.44 17.26 -7.57
C ASP A 173 36.06 16.07 -8.45
N HIS A 174 35.37 15.10 -7.86
CA HIS A 174 34.87 13.92 -8.54
C HIS A 174 33.37 13.88 -8.45
N SER A 175 32.69 13.80 -9.59
CA SER A 175 31.24 13.67 -9.60
C SER A 175 30.82 12.28 -10.04
N TYR A 176 29.75 11.78 -9.42
CA TYR A 176 29.19 10.46 -9.64
C TYR A 176 27.67 10.53 -9.72
N THR A 177 27.10 9.93 -10.76
CA THR A 177 25.64 9.83 -10.93
C THR A 177 25.08 8.70 -10.06
N LEU A 178 24.14 9.03 -9.19
CA LEU A 178 23.51 8.14 -8.22
C LEU A 178 22.33 7.42 -8.90
N ASP A 179 22.50 6.14 -9.22
CA ASP A 179 21.47 5.32 -9.86
C ASP A 179 20.33 5.01 -8.88
N LYS A 180 20.63 4.91 -7.59
CA LYS A 180 19.69 4.66 -6.49
C LYS A 180 19.50 5.93 -5.67
N HIS A 181 19.29 7.07 -6.33
CA HIS A 181 18.86 8.26 -5.61
C HIS A 181 17.36 8.18 -5.27
N PRO A 182 16.91 8.47 -4.04
CA PRO A 182 15.49 8.43 -3.67
C PRO A 182 14.59 9.26 -4.59
N TRP A 183 15.10 10.38 -5.10
CA TRP A 183 14.40 11.24 -6.06
C TRP A 183 13.96 10.50 -7.32
N TYR A 184 14.70 9.45 -7.72
CA TYR A 184 14.36 8.64 -8.89
C TYR A 184 13.07 7.83 -8.68
N ALA A 185 12.80 7.38 -7.45
CA ALA A 185 11.61 6.60 -7.13
C ALA A 185 10.45 7.47 -6.60
N PHE A 186 10.76 8.48 -5.79
CA PHE A 186 9.76 9.21 -5.00
C PHE A 186 9.63 10.71 -5.34
N GLY A 187 10.51 11.26 -6.19
CA GLY A 187 10.51 12.69 -6.54
C GLY A 187 10.93 13.59 -5.37
N GLU A 188 10.25 14.72 -5.18
CA GLU A 188 10.54 15.78 -4.18
C GLU A 188 10.23 15.40 -2.72
N VAL A 189 10.37 14.13 -2.35
CA VAL A 189 10.17 13.68 -0.96
C VAL A 189 11.45 13.94 -0.16
N ALA A 190 11.31 14.53 1.02
CA ALA A 190 12.44 14.75 1.93
C ALA A 190 13.05 13.41 2.37
N TYR A 191 14.38 13.36 2.40
CA TYR A 191 15.15 12.20 2.84
C TYR A 191 16.39 12.63 3.61
N ASP A 192 16.81 11.78 4.53
CA ASP A 192 18.10 11.89 5.18
C ASP A 192 19.14 11.04 4.44
N TYR A 193 20.39 11.46 4.47
CA TYR A 193 21.48 10.69 3.91
C TYR A 193 22.73 10.75 4.79
N HIS A 194 23.57 9.72 4.66
CA HIS A 194 24.92 9.72 5.19
C HIS A 194 25.87 9.02 4.23
N VAL A 195 27.10 9.51 4.13
CA VAL A 195 28.13 8.95 3.26
C VAL A 195 29.29 8.48 4.11
N ASN A 196 29.67 7.22 3.96
CA ASN A 196 30.73 6.56 4.74
C ASN A 196 31.85 6.08 3.81
N TYR A 197 33.04 5.89 4.36
CA TYR A 197 34.11 5.17 3.66
C TYR A 197 33.77 3.68 3.58
N SER A 198 33.82 3.07 2.40
CA SER A 198 33.55 1.63 2.24
C SER A 198 34.55 0.74 2.98
N SER A 199 35.74 1.27 3.30
CA SER A 199 36.80 0.55 4.01
C SER A 199 36.55 0.36 5.52
N ASN A 200 35.73 1.22 6.14
CA ASN A 200 35.50 1.20 7.59
C ASN A 200 34.00 1.26 7.96
N GLY A 201 33.11 1.60 7.01
CA GLY A 201 31.65 1.53 7.11
C GLY A 201 30.98 2.39 8.20
N THR A 202 31.74 2.95 9.14
CA THR A 202 31.24 3.59 10.37
C THR A 202 31.66 5.05 10.50
N GLU A 203 32.70 5.48 9.77
CA GLU A 203 33.14 6.88 9.78
C GLU A 203 32.39 7.68 8.72
N CYS A 204 31.48 8.56 9.17
CA CYS A 204 30.76 9.47 8.30
C CYS A 204 31.68 10.57 7.77
N LEU A 205 31.58 10.82 6.47
CA LEU A 205 32.19 11.96 5.82
C LEU A 205 31.66 13.27 6.41
N LYS A 206 32.57 14.16 6.78
CA LYS A 206 32.21 15.48 7.32
C LYS A 206 31.48 16.31 6.27
N THR A 207 30.41 16.99 6.69
CA THR A 207 29.75 18.05 5.92
C THR A 207 30.79 19.07 5.44
N GLY A 208 30.85 19.29 4.13
CA GLY A 208 31.86 20.13 3.46
C GLY A 208 32.91 19.37 2.66
N ASN A 209 32.93 18.04 2.69
CA ASN A 209 33.73 17.21 1.79
C ASN A 209 32.98 16.77 0.53
N PHE A 210 31.67 17.03 0.45
CA PHE A 210 30.85 16.67 -0.70
C PHE A 210 29.59 17.55 -0.78
N SER A 211 28.95 17.54 -1.94
CA SER A 211 27.60 18.07 -2.17
C SER A 211 26.77 17.07 -2.96
N ILE A 212 25.45 17.10 -2.79
CA ILE A 212 24.49 16.32 -3.58
C ILE A 212 23.62 17.30 -4.38
N ASP A 213 23.44 17.02 -5.66
CA ASP A 213 22.52 17.69 -6.56
C ASP A 213 21.34 16.74 -6.85
N ASP A 214 20.18 17.04 -6.27
CA ASP A 214 19.00 16.19 -6.35
C ASP A 214 18.38 16.15 -7.74
N GLU A 215 18.45 17.27 -8.48
CA GLU A 215 17.88 17.41 -9.81
C GLU A 215 18.66 16.56 -10.82
N ASN A 216 19.99 16.62 -10.73
CA ASN A 216 20.88 15.84 -11.58
C ASN A 216 21.17 14.44 -11.03
N ARG A 217 20.78 14.17 -9.77
CA ARG A 217 21.08 12.93 -9.02
C ARG A 217 22.57 12.67 -9.00
N GLU A 218 23.35 13.68 -8.66
CA GLU A 218 24.80 13.64 -8.74
C GLU A 218 25.39 13.98 -7.37
N ILE A 219 26.35 13.18 -6.91
CA ILE A 219 27.19 13.54 -5.76
C ILE A 219 28.53 14.03 -6.27
N THR A 220 28.97 15.18 -5.77
CA THR A 220 30.30 15.73 -6.02
C THR A 220 31.14 15.61 -4.75
N LEU A 221 32.19 14.82 -4.81
CA LEU A 221 33.20 14.66 -3.78
C LEU A 221 34.30 15.72 -3.99
N PHE A 222 34.56 16.53 -2.96
CA PHE A 222 35.50 17.63 -3.07
C PHE A 222 36.94 17.19 -2.84
N GLY A 223 37.78 17.46 -3.83
CA GLY A 223 39.22 17.26 -3.75
C GLY A 223 39.91 18.37 -2.97
N SER A 224 41.22 18.19 -2.75
CA SER A 224 42.05 19.16 -2.02
C SER A 224 42.13 20.56 -2.65
N GLY A 225 41.94 20.67 -3.97
CA GLY A 225 41.92 21.95 -4.68
C GLY A 225 40.67 22.79 -4.42
N SER A 226 39.56 22.16 -4.06
CA SER A 226 38.27 22.81 -3.76
C SER A 226 38.02 22.95 -2.24
N GLY A 227 39.03 22.65 -1.41
CA GLY A 227 38.94 22.76 0.05
C GLY A 227 38.42 21.50 0.76
N GLY A 228 38.16 20.41 0.02
CA GLY A 228 37.88 19.09 0.60
C GLY A 228 39.16 18.36 1.00
N ASN A 229 39.03 17.24 1.71
CA ASN A 229 40.18 16.40 2.11
C ASN A 229 40.06 14.95 1.61
N LEU A 230 39.25 14.72 0.57
CA LEU A 230 38.97 13.39 0.07
C LEU A 230 40.07 12.89 -0.88
N THR A 231 40.26 11.57 -0.88
CA THR A 231 41.21 10.88 -1.74
C THR A 231 40.54 9.67 -2.39
N ASN A 232 40.97 9.30 -3.60
CA ASN A 232 40.52 8.14 -4.36
C ASN A 232 41.02 6.77 -3.84
N ASN A 233 41.45 6.69 -2.58
CA ASN A 233 42.07 5.47 -2.05
C ASN A 233 41.03 4.41 -1.66
N THR A 234 39.76 4.79 -1.56
CA THR A 234 38.63 3.93 -1.18
C THR A 234 37.36 4.43 -1.83
N ASP A 235 36.46 3.51 -2.17
CA ASP A 235 35.09 3.84 -2.52
C ASP A 235 34.30 4.35 -1.31
N TYR A 236 33.14 4.92 -1.59
CA TYR A 236 32.26 5.51 -0.60
C TYR A 236 30.87 4.89 -0.70
N ASP A 237 30.23 4.63 0.43
CA ASP A 237 28.85 4.16 0.46
C ASP A 237 27.95 5.30 0.92
N ILE A 238 26.92 5.59 0.13
CA ILE A 238 25.85 6.50 0.51
C ILE A 238 24.63 5.69 0.92
N PHE A 239 24.02 6.10 2.02
CA PHE A 239 22.81 5.51 2.58
C PHE A 239 21.74 6.58 2.68
N TYR A 240 20.52 6.21 2.34
CA TYR A 240 19.36 7.09 2.33
C TYR A 240 18.29 6.56 3.29
N LYS A 241 17.59 7.48 3.97
CA LYS A 241 16.35 7.20 4.70
C LYS A 241 15.25 8.14 4.25
N VAL A 242 14.20 7.58 3.68
CA VAL A 242 13.01 8.33 3.27
C VAL A 242 11.92 8.10 4.30
N TYR A 243 11.37 9.18 4.84
CA TYR A 243 10.29 9.14 5.83
C TYR A 243 8.97 9.46 5.13
N LEU A 244 8.05 8.50 5.13
CA LEU A 244 6.75 8.62 4.50
C LEU A 244 5.66 8.49 5.55
N THR A 245 4.82 9.53 5.66
CA THR A 245 3.60 9.43 6.46
C THR A 245 2.67 8.41 5.83
N SER A 246 2.38 7.32 6.54
CA SER A 246 1.59 6.22 5.99
C SER A 246 0.10 6.50 6.13
N TYR A 247 -0.35 6.84 7.34
CA TYR A 247 -1.77 6.90 7.69
C TYR A 247 -2.12 8.23 8.37
N ALA A 248 -3.15 8.90 7.87
CA ALA A 248 -3.64 10.17 8.40
C ALA A 248 -4.81 9.94 9.38
N GLY A 249 -4.57 9.17 10.44
CA GLY A 249 -5.56 8.85 11.48
C GLY A 249 -4.92 8.23 12.73
N SER A 250 -5.74 7.79 13.68
CA SER A 250 -5.31 6.97 14.82
C SER A 250 -5.45 5.49 14.49
N SER A 251 -4.45 4.69 14.86
CA SER A 251 -4.56 3.23 14.75
C SER A 251 -5.83 2.75 15.48
N PRO A 252 -6.62 1.85 14.86
CA PRO A 252 -7.79 1.26 15.50
C PRO A 252 -7.39 0.27 16.61
N SER A 253 -8.22 0.18 17.66
CA SER A 253 -8.04 -0.82 18.70
C SER A 253 -8.31 -2.23 18.16
N GLU A 254 -7.63 -3.24 18.72
CA GLU A 254 -7.91 -4.65 18.41
C GLU A 254 -9.34 -5.08 18.76
N SER A 255 -9.96 -4.38 19.72
CA SER A 255 -11.35 -4.64 20.14
C SER A 255 -12.40 -3.98 19.25
N ASP A 256 -12.00 -3.07 18.35
CA ASP A 256 -12.92 -2.33 17.50
C ASP A 256 -13.04 -2.97 16.10
N PRO A 257 -14.23 -2.93 15.48
CA PRO A 257 -14.41 -3.34 14.09
C PRO A 257 -13.50 -2.56 13.13
N ILE A 258 -13.01 -3.25 12.10
CA ILE A 258 -12.23 -2.65 11.02
C ILE A 258 -13.14 -2.45 9.82
N LYS A 259 -13.47 -1.20 9.54
CA LYS A 259 -14.19 -0.79 8.35
C LYS A 259 -13.20 -0.32 7.29
N VAL A 260 -13.13 -1.04 6.17
CA VAL A 260 -12.27 -0.71 5.04
C VAL A 260 -13.11 -0.14 3.90
N GLU A 261 -12.67 0.97 3.32
CA GLU A 261 -13.24 1.53 2.10
C GLU A 261 -12.13 1.73 1.04
N ILE A 262 -12.27 1.07 -0.11
CA ILE A 262 -11.40 1.25 -1.27
C ILE A 262 -12.10 2.15 -2.28
N ILE A 263 -11.40 3.19 -2.72
CA ILE A 263 -11.84 4.08 -3.80
C ILE A 263 -10.97 3.82 -5.02
N THR A 264 -11.59 3.61 -6.18
CA THR A 264 -10.86 3.37 -7.43
C THR A 264 -10.63 4.66 -8.21
N SER A 265 -9.91 4.57 -9.33
CA SER A 265 -9.72 5.69 -10.25
C SER A 265 -11.00 6.14 -10.93
N TYR A 266 -12.00 5.27 -10.99
CA TYR A 266 -13.34 5.57 -11.49
C TYR A 266 -14.29 6.09 -10.41
N ILE A 267 -13.78 6.33 -9.19
CA ILE A 267 -14.53 6.85 -8.03
C ILE A 267 -15.59 5.85 -7.54
N ASN A 268 -15.48 4.58 -7.92
CA ASN A 268 -16.26 3.52 -7.28
C ASN A 268 -15.73 3.28 -5.88
N VAL A 269 -16.65 2.99 -4.95
CA VAL A 269 -16.35 2.78 -3.54
C VAL A 269 -16.78 1.38 -3.13
N PHE A 270 -15.81 0.57 -2.72
CA PHE A 270 -16.01 -0.79 -2.23
C PHE A 270 -15.77 -0.80 -0.73
N LYS A 271 -16.68 -1.41 0.04
CA LYS A 271 -16.64 -1.36 1.50
C LYS A 271 -16.79 -2.74 2.07
N GLU A 272 -16.02 -3.03 3.11
CA GLU A 272 -16.13 -4.24 3.91
C GLU A 272 -15.98 -3.87 5.38
N LEU A 273 -16.66 -4.62 6.25
CA LEU A 273 -16.60 -4.44 7.70
C LEU A 273 -16.21 -5.78 8.30
N PHE A 274 -15.09 -5.79 9.01
CA PHE A 274 -14.59 -6.95 9.74
C PHE A 274 -14.82 -6.74 11.22
N THR A 275 -15.51 -7.66 11.87
CA THR A 275 -15.80 -7.57 13.31
C THR A 275 -14.95 -8.56 14.10
N PRO A 276 -14.25 -8.12 15.17
CA PRO A 276 -13.58 -9.07 16.04
C PRO A 276 -14.57 -10.09 16.61
N PRO A 277 -14.18 -11.36 16.73
CA PRO A 277 -15.05 -12.37 17.30
C PRO A 277 -15.33 -12.07 18.78
N MET A 278 -16.45 -12.55 19.29
CA MET A 278 -16.90 -12.36 20.67
C MET A 278 -16.50 -13.56 21.54
N PRO A 279 -15.47 -13.43 22.41
CA PRO A 279 -15.05 -14.50 23.30
C PRO A 279 -16.07 -14.70 24.42
N VAL A 280 -16.49 -15.95 24.61
CA VAL A 280 -17.30 -16.38 25.73
C VAL A 280 -16.65 -17.63 26.32
N ALA A 281 -16.33 -17.57 27.60
CA ALA A 281 -15.72 -18.68 28.33
C ALA A 281 -16.58 -19.10 29.51
N GLU A 282 -16.81 -20.40 29.64
CA GLU A 282 -17.37 -21.04 30.83
C GLU A 282 -16.29 -21.86 31.53
N VAL A 283 -16.27 -21.80 32.86
CA VAL A 283 -15.41 -22.64 33.69
C VAL A 283 -16.27 -23.62 34.46
N GLN A 284 -16.02 -24.91 34.25
CA GLN A 284 -16.71 -25.99 34.96
C GLN A 284 -15.76 -26.73 35.88
N PHE A 285 -16.22 -27.01 37.10
CA PHE A 285 -15.54 -27.87 38.05
C PHE A 285 -16.07 -29.30 37.95
N LYS A 286 -15.18 -30.28 37.79
CA LYS A 286 -15.53 -31.71 37.75
C LYS A 286 -14.64 -32.52 38.68
N VAL A 287 -15.17 -33.67 39.10
CA VAL A 287 -14.46 -34.67 39.88
C VAL A 287 -14.60 -36.02 39.19
N GLU A 288 -13.48 -36.71 38.99
CA GLU A 288 -13.43 -38.09 38.52
C GLU A 288 -12.81 -38.97 39.60
N TYR A 289 -13.14 -40.26 39.63
CA TYR A 289 -12.52 -41.22 40.55
C TYR A 289 -11.49 -42.04 39.79
N LEU A 290 -10.21 -41.79 40.05
CA LEU A 290 -9.12 -42.56 39.47
C LEU A 290 -8.86 -43.81 40.31
N GLN A 291 -8.76 -44.97 39.66
CA GLN A 291 -8.45 -46.23 40.33
C GLN A 291 -6.93 -46.46 40.28
N ASN A 292 -6.31 -46.55 41.46
CA ASN A 292 -4.90 -46.90 41.59
C ASN A 292 -4.68 -48.40 41.35
N ALA A 293 -3.43 -48.83 41.13
CA ALA A 293 -3.05 -50.23 40.87
C ALA A 293 -3.55 -51.23 41.93
N ASN A 294 -3.82 -50.76 43.16
CA ASN A 294 -4.32 -51.56 44.27
C ASN A 294 -5.86 -51.62 44.34
N GLY A 295 -6.57 -51.08 43.34
CA GLY A 295 -8.04 -51.03 43.29
C GLY A 295 -8.68 -49.88 44.07
N THR A 296 -7.93 -49.13 44.88
CA THR A 296 -8.39 -47.95 45.62
C THR A 296 -8.76 -46.81 44.68
N GLN A 297 -9.97 -46.28 44.81
CA GLN A 297 -10.40 -45.08 44.09
C GLN A 297 -10.03 -43.82 44.87
N THR A 298 -9.39 -42.86 44.20
CA THR A 298 -9.08 -41.53 44.75
C THR A 298 -9.77 -40.46 43.90
N PRO A 299 -10.49 -39.51 44.51
CA PRO A 299 -11.09 -38.41 43.78
C PRO A 299 -9.98 -37.52 43.20
N ASN A 300 -10.09 -37.21 41.91
CA ASN A 300 -9.26 -36.29 41.19
C ASN A 300 -10.14 -35.16 40.67
N SER A 301 -9.84 -33.93 41.05
CA SER A 301 -10.64 -32.77 40.67
C SER A 301 -9.92 -31.96 39.61
N TYR A 302 -10.68 -31.42 38.67
CA TYR A 302 -10.12 -30.69 37.53
C TYR A 302 -11.10 -29.64 37.02
N LEU A 303 -10.54 -28.69 36.28
CA LEU A 303 -11.29 -27.67 35.56
C LEU A 303 -11.50 -28.11 34.10
N ILE A 304 -12.64 -27.72 33.55
CA ILE A 304 -12.89 -27.68 32.13
C ILE A 304 -13.10 -26.22 31.77
N LEU A 305 -12.35 -25.76 30.77
CA LEU A 305 -12.55 -24.45 30.15
C LEU A 305 -13.28 -24.69 28.84
N ASP A 306 -14.41 -24.04 28.65
CA ASP A 306 -15.29 -24.25 27.52
C ASP A 306 -15.57 -22.90 26.84
N ALA A 307 -15.18 -22.78 25.57
CA ALA A 307 -15.39 -21.61 24.73
C ALA A 307 -16.47 -21.82 23.66
N SER A 308 -17.28 -22.89 23.76
CA SER A 308 -18.24 -23.29 22.72
C SER A 308 -19.32 -22.25 22.44
N ASP A 309 -19.58 -21.34 23.39
CA ASP A 309 -20.54 -20.23 23.24
C ASP A 309 -19.91 -18.98 22.61
N SER A 310 -18.61 -19.00 22.29
CA SER A 310 -17.96 -17.92 21.54
C SER A 310 -18.57 -17.81 20.14
N GLN A 311 -18.72 -16.58 19.65
CA GLN A 311 -19.41 -16.32 18.38
C GLN A 311 -18.61 -15.37 17.52
N ASP A 312 -18.75 -15.57 16.21
CA ASP A 312 -18.31 -14.63 15.21
C ASP A 312 -19.52 -14.23 14.35
N VAL A 313 -19.66 -12.95 14.04
CA VAL A 313 -20.87 -12.39 13.42
C VAL A 313 -20.80 -12.46 11.90
N ASP A 314 -19.61 -12.27 11.35
CA ASP A 314 -19.31 -12.25 9.92
C ASP A 314 -18.72 -13.57 9.40
N GLY A 315 -18.22 -14.45 10.27
CA GLY A 315 -17.62 -15.72 9.86
C GLY A 315 -17.70 -16.84 10.91
N PHE A 316 -16.56 -17.48 11.14
CA PHE A 316 -16.41 -18.56 12.12
C PHE A 316 -15.04 -18.56 12.79
N ILE A 317 -15.02 -18.98 14.05
CA ILE A 317 -13.78 -19.05 14.84
C ILE A 317 -12.90 -20.21 14.35
N THR A 318 -11.65 -19.90 13.99
CA THR A 318 -10.66 -20.87 13.52
C THR A 318 -9.69 -21.33 14.62
N SER A 319 -9.47 -20.50 15.65
CA SER A 319 -8.50 -20.76 16.70
C SER A 319 -9.02 -20.37 18.09
N TYR A 320 -8.65 -21.17 19.09
CA TYR A 320 -8.93 -20.95 20.50
C TYR A 320 -7.65 -21.19 21.30
N LYS A 321 -7.17 -20.18 22.02
CA LYS A 321 -5.96 -20.23 22.84
C LYS A 321 -6.27 -19.73 24.24
N TRP A 322 -5.94 -20.55 25.23
CA TRP A 322 -6.18 -20.24 26.63
C TRP A 322 -4.89 -19.82 27.32
N ALA A 323 -5.00 -18.81 28.18
CA ALA A 323 -3.96 -18.45 29.12
C ALA A 323 -4.46 -18.64 30.54
N VAL A 324 -3.62 -19.20 31.39
CA VAL A 324 -3.99 -19.51 32.78
C VAL A 324 -2.83 -19.17 33.71
N TRP A 325 -3.14 -18.38 34.71
CA TRP A 325 -2.22 -17.98 35.77
C TRP A 325 -2.81 -18.34 37.13
N LYS A 326 -1.96 -18.56 38.11
CA LYS A 326 -2.40 -18.76 39.50
C LYS A 326 -1.47 -18.08 40.47
N ASP A 327 -1.99 -17.72 41.64
CA ASP A 327 -1.14 -17.21 42.70
C ASP A 327 -0.39 -18.35 43.39
N SER A 328 0.88 -18.11 43.63
CA SER A 328 1.75 -18.88 44.50
C SER A 328 2.22 -17.99 45.65
N GLY A 329 2.67 -18.58 46.75
CA GLY A 329 3.14 -17.83 47.92
C GLY A 329 4.28 -16.84 47.64
N ASN A 330 4.90 -16.92 46.46
CA ASN A 330 5.97 -16.04 45.99
C ASN A 330 5.58 -15.16 44.78
N GLY A 331 4.29 -15.04 44.45
CA GLY A 331 3.77 -14.28 43.31
C GLY A 331 2.99 -15.13 42.31
N THR A 332 2.66 -14.57 41.15
CA THR A 332 1.86 -15.25 40.12
C THR A 332 2.71 -16.22 39.29
N VAL A 333 2.18 -17.42 39.06
CA VAL A 333 2.78 -18.47 38.22
C VAL A 333 1.94 -18.62 36.96
N THR A 334 2.58 -18.44 35.80
CA THR A 334 1.99 -18.76 34.50
C THR A 334 2.01 -20.27 34.28
N LEU A 335 0.83 -20.86 34.05
CA LEU A 335 0.69 -22.26 33.66
C LEU A 335 0.61 -22.39 32.15
N TYR A 336 -0.14 -21.49 31.52
CA TYR A 336 -0.32 -21.38 30.08
C TYR A 336 -0.29 -19.91 29.69
N ASP A 337 0.41 -19.61 28.60
CA ASP A 337 0.52 -18.26 28.02
C ASP A 337 0.07 -18.33 26.56
N TYR A 338 -1.25 -18.49 26.38
CA TYR A 338 -1.88 -18.66 25.08
C TYR A 338 -1.35 -19.84 24.24
N ASP A 339 -0.80 -20.85 24.91
CA ASP A 339 -0.27 -22.08 24.30
C ASP A 339 -1.21 -23.28 24.48
N LEU A 340 -2.19 -23.19 25.39
CA LEU A 340 -3.22 -24.21 25.55
C LEU A 340 -4.31 -24.04 24.49
N SER A 341 -4.28 -24.88 23.44
CA SER A 341 -5.17 -24.75 22.29
C SER A 341 -6.40 -25.67 22.36
N GLY A 342 -7.56 -25.16 21.95
CA GLY A 342 -8.79 -25.93 21.77
C GLY A 342 -10.04 -25.22 22.29
N MET A 343 -11.19 -25.48 21.66
CA MET A 343 -12.48 -24.89 22.05
C MET A 343 -12.91 -25.34 23.46
N VAL A 344 -12.65 -26.61 23.81
CA VAL A 344 -12.89 -27.15 25.15
C VAL A 344 -11.62 -27.84 25.62
N VAL A 345 -11.06 -27.38 26.74
CA VAL A 345 -9.77 -27.85 27.25
C VAL A 345 -9.83 -28.21 28.73
N ARG A 346 -8.96 -29.13 29.12
CA ARG A 346 -8.73 -29.52 30.52
C ARG A 346 -7.29 -29.12 30.90
N PRO A 347 -7.08 -27.94 31.53
CA PRO A 347 -5.75 -27.54 31.97
C PRO A 347 -5.20 -28.50 33.04
N ILE A 348 -3.89 -28.74 33.01
CA ILE A 348 -3.17 -29.53 34.02
C ILE A 348 -2.34 -28.61 34.93
N GLY A 349 -1.96 -29.10 36.12
CA GLY A 349 -1.16 -28.31 37.07
C GLY A 349 -1.96 -27.32 37.92
N ILE A 350 -3.29 -27.35 37.83
CA ILE A 350 -4.22 -26.65 38.71
C ILE A 350 -4.81 -27.65 39.69
N ASP A 351 -4.69 -27.36 40.98
CA ASP A 351 -5.45 -28.00 42.05
C ASP A 351 -6.58 -27.05 42.46
N PRO A 352 -7.82 -27.28 42.02
CA PRO A 352 -8.91 -26.33 42.27
C PRO A 352 -9.28 -26.14 43.74
N TYR A 353 -8.76 -26.97 44.66
CA TYR A 353 -9.00 -26.81 46.09
C TYR A 353 -7.89 -26.04 46.81
N ASN A 354 -6.66 -26.13 46.32
CA ASN A 354 -5.48 -25.60 47.01
C ASN A 354 -4.90 -24.36 46.32
N ASP A 355 -5.02 -24.26 45.00
CA ASP A 355 -4.63 -23.08 44.25
C ASP A 355 -5.65 -21.97 44.45
N LYS A 356 -5.16 -20.74 44.64
CA LYS A 356 -6.00 -19.55 44.84
C LYS A 356 -5.81 -18.59 43.68
N ASN A 357 -6.83 -17.76 43.44
CA ASN A 357 -6.81 -16.70 42.44
C ASN A 357 -6.36 -17.20 41.07
N VAL A 358 -6.95 -18.30 40.61
CA VAL A 358 -6.68 -18.81 39.26
C VAL A 358 -7.32 -17.84 38.27
N THR A 359 -6.50 -17.15 37.50
CA THR A 359 -6.92 -16.22 36.46
C THR A 359 -6.88 -16.91 35.11
N ILE A 360 -7.95 -16.80 34.34
CA ILE A 360 -8.11 -17.43 33.02
C ILE A 360 -8.47 -16.33 32.03
N ASP A 361 -7.81 -16.38 30.87
CA ASP A 361 -8.12 -15.57 29.71
C ASP A 361 -8.19 -16.47 28.46
N LEU A 362 -8.94 -16.00 27.46
CA LEU A 362 -9.22 -16.70 26.22
C LEU A 362 -8.95 -15.74 25.07
N GLU A 363 -8.06 -16.12 24.17
CA GLU A 363 -7.88 -15.49 22.87
C GLU A 363 -8.51 -16.37 21.79
N ILE A 364 -9.36 -15.78 20.97
CA ILE A 364 -9.93 -16.43 19.80
C ILE A 364 -9.53 -15.68 18.53
N THR A 365 -9.42 -16.41 17.43
CA THR A 365 -9.16 -15.88 16.08
C THR A 365 -10.23 -16.39 15.12
N ASP A 366 -10.79 -15.50 14.31
CA ASP A 366 -11.76 -15.87 13.27
C ASP A 366 -11.09 -16.32 11.96
N ASP A 367 -11.87 -16.47 10.88
CA ASP A 367 -11.38 -16.84 9.55
C ASP A 367 -10.81 -15.66 8.75
N ASP A 368 -11.06 -14.43 9.18
CA ASP A 368 -10.49 -13.20 8.65
C ASP A 368 -9.23 -12.74 9.44
N GLY A 369 -8.75 -13.55 10.39
CA GLY A 369 -7.55 -13.26 11.18
C GLY A 369 -7.74 -12.24 12.29
N MET A 370 -8.95 -11.74 12.52
CA MET A 370 -9.23 -10.86 13.65
C MET A 370 -9.13 -11.65 14.95
N THR A 371 -8.55 -11.00 15.96
CA THR A 371 -8.38 -11.60 17.29
C THR A 371 -9.16 -10.82 18.33
N SER A 372 -9.57 -11.51 19.39
CA SER A 372 -10.23 -10.89 20.53
C SER A 372 -9.94 -11.68 21.78
N ARG A 373 -9.69 -10.96 22.89
CA ARG A 373 -9.43 -11.56 24.20
C ARG A 373 -10.57 -11.30 25.16
N LEU A 374 -10.92 -12.33 25.94
CA LEU A 374 -11.93 -12.22 26.99
C LEU A 374 -11.57 -11.09 27.98
N GLY A 375 -10.29 -10.98 28.33
CA GLY A 375 -9.75 -9.94 29.20
C GLY A 375 -9.95 -8.51 28.69
N GLN A 376 -9.96 -8.30 27.37
CA GLN A 376 -10.18 -7.00 26.75
C GLN A 376 -11.67 -6.62 26.70
N VAL A 377 -12.55 -7.61 26.49
CA VAL A 377 -13.99 -7.37 26.27
C VAL A 377 -14.78 -7.34 27.58
N SER A 378 -14.57 -8.34 28.43
CA SER A 378 -15.35 -8.54 29.67
C SER A 378 -14.50 -8.63 30.94
N GLY A 379 -13.18 -8.58 30.80
CA GLY A 379 -12.23 -8.88 31.88
C GLY A 379 -11.93 -10.37 32.01
N ASN A 380 -10.93 -10.70 32.82
CA ASN A 380 -10.50 -12.08 33.03
C ASN A 380 -11.45 -12.82 33.98
N LEU A 381 -11.52 -14.14 33.85
CA LEU A 381 -12.20 -14.98 34.82
C LEU A 381 -11.25 -15.27 35.98
N THR A 382 -11.68 -15.00 37.21
CA THR A 382 -10.91 -15.35 38.41
C THR A 382 -11.69 -16.33 39.27
N ILE A 383 -11.07 -17.47 39.57
CA ILE A 383 -11.57 -18.45 40.54
C ILE A 383 -10.88 -18.14 41.88
N LEU A 384 -11.69 -17.83 42.90
CA LEU A 384 -11.23 -17.43 44.23
C LEU A 384 -10.91 -18.62 45.13
#